data_AF-A0AAW3IQ56-F1
#
_entry.id   AF-A0AAW3IQ56-F1
#
_cell.length_a   1.000
_cell.length_b   1.000
_cell.length_c   1.000
_cell.angle_alpha   90.00
_cell.angle_beta   90.00
_cell.angle_gamma   90.00
#
_symmetry.space_group_name_H-M   'P 1'
#
loop_
_entity.id
_entity.type
_entity.pdbx_description
1 polymer ?
#
loop_
_entity_poly.entity_id
_entity_poly.type
_entity_poly.pdbx_seq_one_letter_code
_entity_poly.pdbx_strand_id
1 'polypeptide(L)'
;MKRIKQEVNDFISRGMDSNVRIAVTGLSRAGKTAFITSLVNQLLHTATHDNLPLLTAARDKRLIGAKREPQTNMMVPRFAYDEAMSQIHANPPQWPVPTRDVSEIRLALKYKPKKTTKKLLSKTAVLNVDIIDYPGEWLLDLPLLDMNFLSWSQTQFDALKGKRKELAQAWLAELEQIELNADADEKQLEKVAHAYTDYLHACKDAGLHWVQPGRFVLPGELAGAPVLQFFPCRFESESKAPKGSNLAMLEARFHEYQQKVVKAFYKHHFATFDRQIVLVDCLQPLNAGDEAFYDMRQALEQIMHSFRYGRSSFLRRLFSPKIDKVLFAATKADHVTPDQHPHLVSLLQQMVHPAWQTAAYENIEMSCMSIASIQATTSGFITSGDKTISALQGTTLNGEPMTMFPGEVPKKLPNAAYWQNSGFDFTSFRPMPSASDEPMKHIRLDKALDYLLGDKLK
;
A
#
# COMPACT_ATOMS: atom_id res chain seq x y z
N MET A 1 26.54 10.96 43.63
CA MET A 1 25.52 11.92 43.15
C MET A 1 25.47 12.10 41.62
N LYS A 2 26.59 12.19 40.87
CA LYS A 2 26.56 12.33 39.39
C LYS A 2 25.96 11.13 38.63
N ARG A 3 26.26 9.90 39.07
CA ARG A 3 25.77 8.65 38.45
C ARG A 3 24.26 8.45 38.62
N ILE A 4 23.73 8.74 39.81
CA ILE A 4 22.28 8.73 40.10
C ILE A 4 21.54 9.81 39.29
N LYS A 5 22.14 11.00 39.10
CA LYS A 5 21.57 12.03 38.20
C LYS A 5 21.52 11.59 36.73
N GLN A 6 22.53 10.84 36.26
CA GLN A 6 22.52 10.28 34.91
C GLN A 6 21.46 9.18 34.75
N GLU A 7 21.37 8.24 35.68
CA GLU A 7 20.37 7.17 35.64
C GLU A 7 18.93 7.71 35.73
N VAL A 8 18.69 8.73 36.57
CA VAL A 8 17.38 9.40 36.67
C VAL A 8 17.07 10.21 35.40
N ASN A 9 18.05 10.91 34.81
CA ASN A 9 17.85 11.60 33.55
C ASN A 9 17.59 10.65 32.38
N ASP A 10 18.28 9.51 32.33
CA ASP A 10 18.10 8.47 31.31
C ASP A 10 16.73 7.78 31.45
N PHE A 11 16.26 7.57 32.69
CA PHE A 11 14.93 7.03 32.96
C PHE A 11 13.81 8.02 32.60
N ILE A 12 14.00 9.31 32.91
CA ILE A 12 13.08 10.39 32.52
C ILE A 12 13.08 10.59 31.00
N SER A 13 14.24 10.51 30.34
CA SER A 13 14.31 10.59 28.87
C SER A 13 13.64 9.38 28.20
N ARG A 14 13.81 8.17 28.74
CA ARG A 14 13.08 6.97 28.27
C ARG A 14 11.57 7.08 28.45
N GLY A 15 11.10 7.76 29.51
CA GLY A 15 9.69 8.10 29.70
C GLY A 15 9.17 9.19 28.76
N MET A 16 10.05 9.91 28.07
CA MET A 16 9.72 10.94 27.08
C MET A 16 9.80 10.46 25.63
N ASP A 17 10.40 9.29 25.40
CA ASP A 17 10.51 8.67 24.09
C ASP A 17 9.12 8.28 23.59
N SER A 18 8.70 8.94 22.51
CA SER A 18 7.46 8.61 21.82
C SER A 18 7.74 7.54 20.78
N ASN A 19 6.81 6.60 20.63
CA ASN A 19 6.80 5.63 19.54
C ASN A 19 5.63 5.95 18.60
N VAL A 20 5.84 5.74 17.30
CA VAL A 20 4.79 5.81 16.27
C VAL A 20 5.00 4.66 15.30
N ARG A 21 3.92 3.91 15.03
CA ARG A 21 3.91 2.84 14.03
C ARG A 21 3.20 3.33 12.78
N ILE A 22 3.95 3.46 11.69
CA ILE A 22 3.44 3.82 10.36
C ILE A 22 3.28 2.56 9.53
N ALA A 23 2.04 2.25 9.18
CA ALA A 23 1.71 1.25 8.19
C ALA A 23 1.82 1.82 6.78
N VAL A 24 2.55 1.11 5.91
CA VAL A 24 2.67 1.39 4.49
C VAL A 24 2.02 0.26 3.73
N THR A 25 0.97 0.60 2.98
CA THR A 25 0.29 -0.33 2.10
C THR A 25 -0.01 0.33 0.77
N GLY A 26 -0.56 -0.45 -0.16
CA GLY A 26 -0.88 0.01 -1.50
C GLY A 26 -1.14 -1.17 -2.40
N LEU A 27 -1.95 -0.92 -3.41
CA LEU A 27 -2.25 -1.89 -4.46
C LEU A 27 -0.96 -2.32 -5.19
N SER A 28 -1.04 -3.43 -5.92
CA SER A 28 0.09 -3.95 -6.69
C SER A 28 0.78 -2.85 -7.50
N ARG A 29 2.13 -2.83 -7.50
CA ARG A 29 2.97 -1.85 -8.22
C ARG A 29 2.79 -0.37 -7.84
N ALA A 30 2.12 -0.07 -6.71
CA ALA A 30 1.99 1.30 -6.18
C ALA A 30 3.29 1.89 -5.60
N GLY A 31 4.40 1.15 -5.57
CA GLY A 31 5.71 1.69 -5.18
C GLY A 31 6.03 1.71 -3.69
N LYS A 32 5.52 0.75 -2.89
CA LYS A 32 5.79 0.61 -1.45
C LYS A 32 7.28 0.56 -1.11
N THR A 33 8.02 -0.37 -1.72
CA THR A 33 9.47 -0.49 -1.49
C THR A 33 10.21 0.80 -1.83
N ALA A 34 9.89 1.45 -2.95
CA ALA A 34 10.50 2.72 -3.36
C ALA A 34 10.15 3.86 -2.36
N PHE A 35 8.91 3.90 -1.87
CA PHE A 35 8.48 4.86 -0.85
C PHE A 35 9.26 4.71 0.45
N ILE A 36 9.33 3.51 1.02
CA ILE A 36 10.02 3.27 2.29
C ILE A 36 11.51 3.53 2.12
N THR A 37 12.11 3.08 1.03
CA THR A 37 13.54 3.31 0.74
C THR A 37 13.85 4.80 0.68
N SER A 38 13.03 5.59 -0.04
CA SER A 38 13.22 7.04 -0.08
C SER A 38 12.98 7.71 1.27
N LEU A 39 11.91 7.34 1.97
CA LEU A 39 11.60 7.91 3.27
C LEU A 39 12.75 7.68 4.27
N VAL A 40 13.28 6.47 4.34
CA VAL A 40 14.43 6.13 5.18
C VAL A 40 15.66 6.93 4.76
N ASN A 41 15.97 6.96 3.46
CA ASN A 41 17.10 7.72 2.93
C ASN A 41 17.00 9.22 3.28
N GLN A 42 15.84 9.86 3.07
CA GLN A 42 15.62 11.26 3.42
C GLN A 42 15.90 11.51 4.89
N LEU A 43 15.29 10.72 5.78
CA LEU A 43 15.43 10.89 7.22
C LEU A 43 16.89 10.73 7.68
N LEU A 44 17.63 9.76 7.11
CA LEU A 44 19.05 9.55 7.43
C LEU A 44 19.93 10.73 6.98
N HIS A 45 19.56 11.45 5.92
CA HIS A 45 20.33 12.60 5.42
C HIS A 45 19.97 13.94 6.07
N THR A 46 18.94 14.01 6.92
CA THR A 46 18.46 15.26 7.55
C THR A 46 19.51 16.02 8.36
N ALA A 47 20.56 15.35 8.84
CA ALA A 47 21.65 16.00 9.58
C ALA A 47 22.65 16.74 8.68
N THR A 48 22.65 16.43 7.38
CA THR A 48 23.67 16.86 6.40
C THR A 48 23.10 17.70 5.28
N HIS A 49 21.79 17.57 4.99
CA HIS A 49 21.14 18.18 3.85
C HIS A 49 19.79 18.81 4.23
N ASP A 50 19.49 19.98 3.68
CA ASP A 50 18.24 20.73 3.88
C ASP A 50 17.17 20.34 2.80
N ASN A 51 16.91 19.04 2.62
CA ASN A 51 16.07 18.54 1.53
C ASN A 51 14.60 18.27 1.88
N LEU A 52 14.17 18.60 3.11
CA LEU A 52 12.77 18.44 3.57
C LEU A 52 12.13 19.78 3.99
N PRO A 53 12.00 20.76 3.10
CA PRO A 53 11.52 22.10 3.44
C PRO A 53 10.04 22.16 3.87
N LEU A 54 9.20 21.20 3.46
CA LEU A 54 7.81 21.11 3.89
C LEU A 54 7.62 20.32 5.20
N LEU A 55 8.66 19.64 5.69
CA LEU A 55 8.65 19.05 7.02
C LEU A 55 8.99 20.14 8.06
N THR A 56 7.99 20.57 8.82
CA THR A 56 8.10 21.70 9.76
C THR A 56 9.26 21.53 10.74
N ALA A 57 9.55 20.30 11.19
CA ALA A 57 10.66 20.03 12.10
C ALA A 57 12.04 20.16 11.44
N ALA A 58 12.18 19.77 10.17
CA ALA A 58 13.42 19.93 9.41
C ALA A 58 13.61 21.40 9.01
N ARG A 59 12.58 22.04 8.45
CA ARG A 59 12.58 23.47 8.09
C ARG A 59 12.96 24.38 9.26
N ASP A 60 12.40 24.13 10.45
CA ASP A 60 12.70 24.90 11.65
C ASP A 60 14.08 24.53 12.28
N LYS A 61 14.90 23.68 11.64
CA LYS A 61 16.19 23.15 12.12
C LYS A 61 16.11 22.51 13.51
N ARG A 62 14.97 21.88 13.80
CA ARG A 62 14.71 21.18 15.07
C ARG A 62 14.97 19.69 14.96
N LEU A 63 14.75 19.09 13.79
CA LEU A 63 15.19 17.72 13.54
C LEU A 63 16.72 17.71 13.47
N ILE A 64 17.36 16.98 14.36
CA ILE A 64 18.83 16.94 14.49
C ILE A 64 19.42 15.86 13.59
N GLY A 65 18.72 14.73 13.46
CA GLY A 65 19.12 13.62 12.62
C GLY A 65 18.32 12.37 12.92
N ALA A 66 18.50 11.34 12.09
CA ALA A 66 17.92 10.03 12.28
C ALA A 66 18.99 8.94 12.21
N LYS A 67 18.73 7.80 12.85
CA LYS A 67 19.53 6.57 12.70
C LYS A 67 18.61 5.36 12.65
N ARG A 68 19.07 4.29 12.00
CA ARG A 68 18.41 2.98 12.06
C ARG A 68 18.66 2.34 13.42
N GLU A 69 17.63 1.73 13.99
CA GLU A 69 17.73 0.92 15.21
C GLU A 69 17.25 -0.51 14.94
N PRO A 70 17.72 -1.51 15.72
CA PRO A 70 17.15 -2.85 15.66
C PRO A 70 15.64 -2.81 15.91
N GLN A 71 14.89 -3.54 15.10
CA GLN A 71 13.44 -3.69 15.29
C GLN A 71 13.13 -4.44 16.58
N THR A 72 11.95 -4.18 17.14
CA THR A 72 11.52 -4.79 18.41
C THR A 72 10.88 -6.15 18.22
N ASN A 73 10.12 -6.33 17.13
CA ASN A 73 9.47 -7.59 16.80
C ASN A 73 10.40 -8.50 15.99
N MET A 74 10.94 -9.54 16.61
CA MET A 74 11.85 -10.49 15.94
C MET A 74 11.13 -11.54 15.06
N MET A 75 9.80 -11.59 15.11
CA MET A 75 9.00 -12.54 14.31
C MET A 75 8.63 -12.00 12.92
N VAL A 76 8.96 -10.74 12.63
CA VAL A 76 8.67 -10.09 11.33
C VAL A 76 10.00 -9.89 10.59
N PRO A 77 10.09 -10.19 9.29
CA PRO A 77 11.27 -9.90 8.50
C PRO A 77 11.68 -8.42 8.54
N ARG A 78 12.98 -8.15 8.50
CA ARG A 78 13.50 -6.78 8.38
C ARG A 78 13.32 -6.28 6.95
N PHE A 79 12.93 -5.02 6.78
CA PHE A 79 12.92 -4.37 5.47
C PHE A 79 14.34 -4.27 4.89
N ALA A 80 14.52 -4.76 3.66
CA ALA A 80 15.80 -4.86 2.95
C ALA A 80 16.30 -3.52 2.37
N TYR A 81 16.45 -2.50 3.22
CA TYR A 81 16.86 -1.15 2.82
C TYR A 81 18.18 -1.13 2.06
N ASP A 82 19.20 -1.86 2.55
CA ASP A 82 20.54 -1.82 1.97
C ASP A 82 20.56 -2.45 0.55
N GLU A 83 19.76 -3.50 0.33
CA GLU A 83 19.57 -4.11 -1.00
C GLU A 83 18.83 -3.16 -1.95
N ALA A 84 17.77 -2.52 -1.48
CA ALA A 84 17.02 -1.54 -2.27
C ALA A 84 17.92 -0.35 -2.70
N MET A 85 18.76 0.15 -1.79
CA MET A 85 19.75 1.19 -2.12
C MET A 85 20.78 0.70 -3.13
N SER A 86 21.26 -0.54 -3.02
CA SER A 86 22.17 -1.14 -3.99
C SER A 86 21.57 -1.23 -5.40
N GLN A 87 20.26 -1.50 -5.51
CA GLN A 87 19.56 -1.56 -6.79
C GLN A 87 19.39 -0.16 -7.41
N ILE A 88 19.05 0.85 -6.60
CA ILE A 88 18.91 2.24 -7.05
C ILE A 88 20.25 2.82 -7.52
N HIS A 89 21.35 2.50 -6.83
CA HIS A 89 22.69 2.96 -7.20
C HIS A 89 23.42 2.04 -8.20
N ALA A 90 22.75 0.99 -8.70
CA ALA A 90 23.33 0.14 -9.74
C ALA A 90 23.62 0.95 -11.02
N ASN A 91 24.45 0.40 -11.89
CA ASN A 91 24.70 0.95 -13.23
C ASN A 91 24.32 -0.08 -14.29
N PRO A 92 23.17 0.07 -14.99
CA PRO A 92 22.22 1.17 -14.87
C PRO A 92 21.34 1.09 -13.59
N PRO A 93 20.78 2.22 -13.11
CA PRO A 93 19.87 2.24 -11.96
C PRO A 93 18.65 1.35 -12.14
N GLN A 94 18.27 0.62 -11.08
CA GLN A 94 17.11 -0.29 -11.08
C GLN A 94 16.14 0.02 -9.94
N TRP A 95 14.86 -0.23 -10.19
CA TRP A 95 13.83 -0.11 -9.16
C TRP A 95 13.97 -1.21 -8.11
N PRO A 96 13.75 -0.91 -6.81
CA PRO A 96 13.78 -1.92 -5.78
C PRO A 96 12.76 -3.05 -6.00
N VAL A 97 13.16 -4.29 -5.68
CA VAL A 97 12.27 -5.45 -5.79
C VAL A 97 11.05 -5.30 -4.86
N PRO A 98 9.81 -5.53 -5.34
CA PRO A 98 8.63 -5.48 -4.49
C PRO A 98 8.66 -6.53 -3.37
N THR A 99 8.19 -6.14 -2.18
CA THR A 99 8.01 -7.04 -1.04
C THR A 99 6.88 -8.05 -1.30
N ARG A 100 7.08 -9.28 -0.80
CA ARG A 100 6.13 -10.40 -0.93
C ARG A 100 5.39 -10.74 0.37
N ASP A 101 5.89 -10.21 1.49
CA ASP A 101 5.38 -10.45 2.84
C ASP A 101 5.54 -9.15 3.67
N VAL A 102 5.07 -9.17 4.91
CA VAL A 102 5.25 -8.10 5.89
C VAL A 102 6.74 -7.89 6.17
N SER A 103 7.16 -6.65 6.25
CA SER A 103 8.50 -6.30 6.74
C SER A 103 8.50 -5.04 7.58
N GLU A 104 9.49 -4.88 8.45
CA GLU A 104 9.58 -3.77 9.38
C GLU A 104 10.97 -3.10 9.34
N ILE A 105 11.01 -1.77 9.51
CA ILE A 105 12.23 -1.03 9.82
C ILE A 105 11.97 0.03 10.89
N ARG A 106 12.90 0.16 11.83
CA ARG A 106 12.83 1.12 12.92
C ARG A 106 13.86 2.24 12.76
N LEU A 107 13.40 3.47 12.95
CA LEU A 107 14.23 4.67 12.97
C LEU A 107 14.09 5.42 14.29
N ALA A 108 15.19 5.93 14.82
CA ALA A 108 15.21 6.87 15.94
C ALA A 108 15.49 8.28 15.42
N LEU A 109 14.52 9.18 15.55
CA LEU A 109 14.60 10.58 15.10
C LEU A 109 14.88 11.47 16.31
N LYS A 110 16.07 12.06 16.36
CA LYS A 110 16.45 13.00 17.43
C LYS A 110 16.02 14.41 17.05
N TYR A 111 15.31 15.11 17.94
CA TYR A 111 14.79 16.44 17.64
C TYR A 111 14.75 17.37 18.86
N LYS A 112 14.62 18.68 18.62
CA LYS A 112 14.40 19.73 19.62
C LYS A 112 12.90 19.97 19.80
N PRO A 113 12.31 19.67 20.97
CA PRO A 113 10.88 19.89 21.20
C PRO A 113 10.54 21.38 21.31
N LYS A 114 9.34 21.82 20.87
CA LYS A 114 8.83 23.20 21.03
C LYS A 114 8.28 23.44 22.44
N LYS A 115 7.58 22.46 23.03
CA LYS A 115 6.90 22.62 24.33
C LYS A 115 7.88 22.86 25.48
N THR A 116 7.64 23.94 26.24
CA THR A 116 8.48 24.39 27.36
C THR A 116 8.63 23.34 28.47
N THR A 117 7.60 22.52 28.69
CA THR A 117 7.63 21.43 29.69
C THR A 117 8.61 20.32 29.33
N LYS A 118 8.66 19.88 28.06
CA LYS A 118 9.68 18.92 27.59
C LYS A 118 11.08 19.52 27.54
N LYS A 119 11.20 20.82 27.20
CA LYS A 119 12.48 21.55 27.19
C LYS A 119 13.12 21.66 28.57
N LEU A 120 12.33 21.73 29.65
CA LEU A 120 12.84 21.82 31.02
C LEU A 120 13.54 20.53 31.48
N LEU A 121 13.15 19.38 30.94
CA LEU A 121 13.70 18.07 31.32
C LEU A 121 14.88 17.66 30.42
N SER A 122 14.82 17.96 29.13
CA SER A 122 15.90 17.67 28.18
C SER A 122 15.90 18.64 27.00
N LYS A 123 17.09 19.01 26.52
CA LYS A 123 17.28 19.84 25.32
C LYS A 123 16.86 19.11 24.03
N THR A 124 16.80 17.78 24.05
CA THR A 124 16.49 16.94 22.89
C THR A 124 15.60 15.75 23.29
N ALA A 125 14.73 15.30 22.39
CA ALA A 125 13.92 14.11 22.54
C ALA A 125 14.14 13.15 21.35
N VAL A 126 13.76 11.89 21.52
CA VAL A 126 13.77 10.87 20.46
C VAL A 126 12.34 10.44 20.14
N LEU A 127 12.03 10.41 18.85
CA LEU A 127 10.83 9.77 18.32
C LEU A 127 11.25 8.49 17.63
N ASN A 128 10.82 7.34 18.13
CA ASN A 128 10.99 6.07 17.46
C ASN A 128 9.86 5.88 16.45
N VAL A 129 10.22 5.60 15.20
CA VAL A 129 9.29 5.38 14.10
C VAL A 129 9.50 3.96 13.60
N ASP A 130 8.50 3.09 13.85
CA ASP A 130 8.45 1.77 13.24
C ASP A 130 7.65 1.88 11.94
N ILE A 131 8.24 1.48 10.82
CA ILE A 131 7.63 1.51 9.49
C ILE A 131 7.36 0.07 9.10
N ILE A 132 6.09 -0.27 8.87
CA ILE A 132 5.63 -1.62 8.58
C ILE A 132 5.12 -1.65 7.14
N ASP A 133 5.81 -2.37 6.26
CA ASP A 133 5.36 -2.69 4.90
C ASP A 133 4.49 -3.94 4.93
N TYR A 134 3.35 -3.93 4.24
CA TYR A 134 2.59 -5.16 3.97
C TYR A 134 1.78 -5.05 2.67
N PRO A 135 1.47 -6.19 2.02
CA PRO A 135 0.69 -6.20 0.79
C PRO A 135 -0.73 -5.61 0.93
N GLY A 136 -1.14 -4.76 -0.01
CA GLY A 136 -2.48 -4.16 -0.01
C GLY A 136 -3.57 -5.18 -0.32
N GLU A 137 -3.23 -6.23 -1.08
CA GLU A 137 -4.11 -7.34 -1.41
C GLU A 137 -4.65 -8.03 -0.15
N TRP A 138 -3.88 -8.02 0.95
CA TRP A 138 -4.32 -8.63 2.21
C TRP A 138 -5.45 -7.86 2.91
N LEU A 139 -5.62 -6.57 2.60
CA LEU A 139 -6.75 -5.77 3.10
C LEU A 139 -8.04 -6.08 2.35
N LEU A 140 -7.94 -6.57 1.11
CA LEU A 140 -9.11 -7.01 0.33
C LEU A 140 -9.82 -8.19 1.00
N ASP A 141 -9.15 -8.92 1.90
CA ASP A 141 -9.73 -10.04 2.62
C ASP A 141 -10.47 -9.63 3.89
N LEU A 142 -10.33 -8.40 4.37
CA LEU A 142 -10.99 -7.97 5.61
C LEU A 142 -12.53 -8.08 5.54
N PRO A 143 -13.20 -7.74 4.41
CA PRO A 143 -14.62 -8.01 4.23
C PRO A 143 -15.02 -9.49 4.39
N LEU A 144 -14.09 -10.43 4.17
CA LEU A 144 -14.39 -11.85 4.33
C LEU A 144 -14.84 -12.17 5.75
N LEU A 145 -14.38 -11.44 6.78
CA LEU A 145 -14.75 -11.70 8.17
C LEU A 145 -16.26 -11.55 8.45
N ASP A 146 -16.99 -10.82 7.61
CA ASP A 146 -18.45 -10.61 7.71
C ASP A 146 -19.24 -11.42 6.67
N MET A 147 -18.57 -12.25 5.86
CA MET A 147 -19.19 -13.06 4.82
C MET A 147 -19.15 -14.54 5.20
N ASN A 148 -20.21 -15.28 4.85
CA ASN A 148 -20.11 -16.74 4.78
C ASN A 148 -19.56 -17.16 3.40
N PHE A 149 -19.22 -18.44 3.25
CA PHE A 149 -18.62 -18.97 2.03
C PHE A 149 -19.53 -18.81 0.79
N LEU A 150 -20.85 -18.94 0.98
CA LEU A 150 -21.84 -18.75 -0.10
C LEU A 150 -21.85 -17.29 -0.59
N SER A 151 -21.99 -16.33 0.32
CA SER A 151 -22.01 -14.90 0.00
C SER A 151 -20.71 -14.48 -0.68
N TRP A 152 -19.57 -14.94 -0.15
CA TRP A 152 -18.29 -14.70 -0.81
C TRP A 152 -18.28 -15.29 -2.23
N SER A 153 -18.67 -16.56 -2.40
CA SER A 153 -18.71 -17.21 -3.71
C SER A 153 -19.56 -16.44 -4.72
N GLN A 154 -20.77 -16.02 -4.32
CA GLN A 154 -21.66 -15.20 -5.15
C GLN A 154 -20.97 -13.90 -5.60
N THR A 155 -20.28 -13.19 -4.70
CA THR A 155 -19.58 -11.96 -5.08
C THR A 155 -18.49 -12.20 -6.14
N GLN A 156 -17.79 -13.34 -6.08
CA GLN A 156 -16.77 -13.69 -7.06
C GLN A 156 -17.39 -14.00 -8.43
N PHE A 157 -18.54 -14.67 -8.47
CA PHE A 157 -19.26 -14.92 -9.72
C PHE A 157 -19.87 -13.65 -10.32
N ASP A 158 -20.41 -12.74 -9.51
CA ASP A 158 -20.99 -11.47 -9.97
C ASP A 158 -19.94 -10.55 -10.62
N ALA A 159 -18.67 -10.72 -10.21
CA ALA A 159 -17.52 -10.01 -10.76
C ALA A 159 -17.07 -10.54 -12.14
N LEU A 160 -17.54 -11.72 -12.57
CA LEU A 160 -17.12 -12.35 -13.84
C LEU A 160 -17.77 -11.68 -15.06
N LYS A 161 -17.27 -10.49 -15.40
CA LYS A 161 -17.66 -9.69 -16.56
C LYS A 161 -16.41 -9.25 -17.32
N GLY A 162 -16.58 -8.89 -18.60
CA GLY A 162 -15.48 -8.37 -19.44
C GLY A 162 -14.24 -9.26 -19.37
N LYS A 163 -13.08 -8.63 -19.15
CA LYS A 163 -11.79 -9.31 -19.09
C LYS A 163 -11.70 -10.38 -18.02
N ARG A 164 -12.37 -10.22 -16.87
CA ARG A 164 -12.38 -11.22 -15.78
C ARG A 164 -12.98 -12.55 -16.24
N LYS A 165 -14.05 -12.50 -17.03
CA LYS A 165 -14.71 -13.71 -17.55
C LYS A 165 -13.84 -14.46 -18.54
N GLU A 166 -13.06 -13.74 -19.36
CA GLU A 166 -12.09 -14.34 -20.29
C GLU A 166 -10.97 -15.06 -19.55
N LEU A 167 -10.40 -14.41 -18.52
CA LEU A 167 -9.30 -14.99 -17.75
C LEU A 167 -9.74 -16.17 -16.87
N ALA A 168 -11.00 -16.21 -16.45
CA ALA A 168 -11.57 -17.24 -15.59
C ALA A 168 -11.84 -18.58 -16.31
N GLN A 169 -11.75 -18.67 -17.64
CA GLN A 169 -12.23 -19.84 -18.40
C GLN A 169 -11.60 -21.16 -17.93
N ALA A 170 -10.28 -21.20 -17.70
CA ALA A 170 -9.60 -22.42 -17.25
C ALA A 170 -10.09 -22.87 -15.86
N TRP A 171 -10.24 -21.93 -14.92
CA TRP A 171 -10.78 -22.22 -13.60
C TRP A 171 -12.23 -22.70 -13.66
N LEU A 172 -13.09 -22.05 -14.47
CA LEU A 172 -14.49 -22.46 -14.63
C LEU A 172 -14.61 -23.87 -15.20
N ALA A 173 -13.78 -24.23 -16.18
CA ALA A 173 -13.78 -25.57 -16.77
C ALA A 173 -13.39 -26.65 -15.75
N GLU A 174 -12.40 -26.39 -14.90
CA GLU A 174 -12.01 -27.29 -13.81
C GLU A 174 -13.10 -27.39 -12.74
N LEU A 175 -13.75 -26.27 -12.41
CA LEU A 175 -14.85 -26.23 -11.46
C LEU A 175 -16.07 -27.04 -11.93
N GLU A 176 -16.34 -27.11 -13.23
CA GLU A 176 -17.45 -27.92 -13.77
C GLU A 176 -17.24 -29.43 -13.59
N GLN A 177 -16.01 -29.89 -13.36
CA GLN A 177 -15.70 -31.31 -13.17
C GLN A 177 -15.91 -31.80 -11.73
N ILE A 178 -16.11 -30.89 -10.76
CA ILE A 178 -16.22 -31.28 -9.35
C ILE A 178 -17.67 -31.49 -8.94
N GLU A 179 -17.96 -32.64 -8.35
CA GLU A 179 -19.24 -32.87 -7.68
C GLU A 179 -19.16 -32.40 -6.23
N LEU A 180 -19.79 -31.26 -5.93
CA LEU A 180 -19.70 -30.60 -4.61
C LEU A 180 -20.25 -31.44 -3.45
N ASN A 181 -21.21 -32.32 -3.71
CA ASN A 181 -21.86 -33.15 -2.70
C ASN A 181 -21.26 -34.56 -2.58
N ALA A 182 -20.34 -34.94 -3.47
CA ALA A 182 -19.59 -36.19 -3.37
C ALA A 182 -18.55 -36.13 -2.23
N ASP A 183 -18.06 -37.30 -1.81
CA ASP A 183 -16.98 -37.42 -0.82
C ASP A 183 -15.75 -36.58 -1.23
N ALA A 184 -15.08 -35.99 -0.25
CA ALA A 184 -14.00 -35.06 -0.49
C ALA A 184 -12.82 -35.73 -1.23
N ASP A 185 -12.46 -35.17 -2.37
CA ASP A 185 -11.27 -35.54 -3.14
C ASP A 185 -10.25 -34.40 -3.05
N GLU A 186 -9.27 -34.55 -2.15
CA GLU A 186 -8.25 -33.52 -1.91
C GLU A 186 -7.47 -33.15 -3.18
N LYS A 187 -7.23 -34.12 -4.07
CA LYS A 187 -6.47 -33.90 -5.30
C LYS A 187 -7.26 -33.09 -6.31
N GLN A 188 -8.56 -33.35 -6.43
CA GLN A 188 -9.45 -32.52 -7.26
C GLN A 188 -9.58 -31.10 -6.69
N LEU A 189 -9.77 -30.96 -5.38
CA LEU A 189 -9.86 -29.66 -4.72
C LEU A 189 -8.56 -28.85 -4.89
N GLU A 190 -7.41 -29.48 -4.74
CA GLU A 190 -6.11 -28.85 -4.99
C GLU A 190 -5.99 -28.38 -6.45
N LYS A 191 -6.36 -29.22 -7.42
CA LYS A 191 -6.32 -28.87 -8.85
C LYS A 191 -7.16 -27.63 -9.17
N VAL A 192 -8.41 -27.57 -8.70
CA VAL A 192 -9.30 -26.43 -8.95
C VAL A 192 -8.82 -25.18 -8.20
N ALA A 193 -8.30 -25.33 -6.98
CA ALA A 193 -7.73 -24.21 -6.23
C ALA A 193 -6.50 -23.60 -6.91
N HIS A 194 -5.64 -24.43 -7.52
CA HIS A 194 -4.54 -23.96 -8.34
C HIS A 194 -5.04 -23.18 -9.56
N ALA A 195 -6.02 -23.71 -10.30
CA ALA A 195 -6.59 -23.01 -11.45
C ALA A 195 -7.21 -21.65 -11.06
N TYR A 196 -7.87 -21.58 -9.89
CA TYR A 196 -8.37 -20.31 -9.36
C TYR A 196 -7.25 -19.34 -8.98
N THR A 197 -6.16 -19.83 -8.39
CA THR A 197 -4.98 -19.03 -8.04
C THR A 197 -4.31 -18.47 -9.30
N ASP A 198 -4.17 -19.28 -10.34
CA ASP A 198 -3.63 -18.86 -11.64
C ASP A 198 -4.52 -17.78 -12.29
N TYR A 199 -5.84 -17.92 -12.19
CA TYR A 199 -6.79 -16.88 -12.60
C TYR A 199 -6.53 -15.55 -11.87
N LEU A 200 -6.32 -15.57 -10.55
CA LEU A 200 -6.03 -14.35 -9.78
C LEU A 200 -4.68 -13.72 -10.18
N HIS A 201 -3.66 -14.54 -10.47
CA HIS A 201 -2.39 -14.05 -11.03
C HIS A 201 -2.58 -13.41 -12.41
N ALA A 202 -3.33 -14.06 -13.30
CA ALA A 202 -3.63 -13.52 -14.62
C ALA A 202 -4.41 -12.21 -14.56
N CYS A 203 -5.35 -12.07 -13.61
CA CYS A 203 -6.03 -10.80 -13.35
C CYS A 203 -5.04 -9.69 -12.96
N LYS A 204 -4.10 -10.00 -12.06
CA LYS A 204 -3.07 -9.04 -11.63
C LYS A 204 -2.14 -8.61 -12.77
N ASP A 205 -1.75 -9.56 -13.62
CA ASP A 205 -0.89 -9.27 -14.78
C ASP A 205 -1.62 -8.45 -15.85
N ALA A 206 -2.94 -8.64 -15.98
CA ALA A 206 -3.80 -7.81 -16.83
C ALA A 206 -4.13 -6.42 -16.23
N GLY A 207 -3.59 -6.06 -15.06
CA GLY A 207 -3.80 -4.77 -14.43
C GLY A 207 -5.08 -4.65 -13.60
N LEU A 208 -5.75 -5.77 -13.31
CA LEU A 208 -6.85 -5.82 -12.36
C LEU A 208 -6.30 -5.90 -10.92
N HIS A 209 -7.03 -5.28 -9.99
CA HIS A 209 -6.61 -5.04 -8.61
C HIS A 209 -7.48 -5.76 -7.59
N TRP A 210 -8.73 -6.09 -7.91
CA TRP A 210 -9.59 -6.85 -7.00
C TRP A 210 -9.27 -8.35 -7.11
N VAL A 211 -8.28 -8.80 -6.34
CA VAL A 211 -7.86 -10.20 -6.23
C VAL A 211 -8.11 -10.70 -4.82
N GLN A 212 -9.08 -11.61 -4.67
CA GLN A 212 -9.51 -12.14 -3.39
C GLN A 212 -9.64 -13.67 -3.52
N PRO A 213 -9.08 -14.48 -2.59
CA PRO A 213 -8.39 -14.05 -1.38
C PRO A 213 -6.97 -13.56 -1.65
N GLY A 214 -6.57 -12.45 -1.04
CA GLY A 214 -5.31 -11.76 -1.32
C GLY A 214 -4.06 -12.58 -1.02
N ARG A 215 -4.11 -13.55 -0.08
CA ARG A 215 -2.97 -14.44 0.19
C ARG A 215 -2.79 -15.51 -0.88
N PHE A 216 -3.71 -15.68 -1.83
CA PHE A 216 -3.50 -16.64 -2.91
C PHE A 216 -2.40 -16.14 -3.86
N VAL A 217 -2.41 -14.84 -4.18
CA VAL A 217 -1.40 -14.21 -5.05
C VAL A 217 -0.14 -13.78 -4.30
N LEU A 218 -0.22 -13.63 -2.97
CA LEU A 218 0.89 -13.26 -2.08
C LEU A 218 0.82 -14.10 -0.80
N PRO A 219 1.21 -15.39 -0.87
CA PRO A 219 1.01 -16.34 0.22
C PRO A 219 1.97 -16.20 1.40
N GLY A 220 3.12 -15.54 1.20
CA GLY A 220 4.17 -15.49 2.22
C GLY A 220 4.55 -16.90 2.67
N GLU A 221 4.62 -17.10 3.98
CA GLU A 221 4.89 -18.40 4.62
C GLU A 221 3.79 -19.46 4.44
N LEU A 222 2.61 -19.10 3.90
CA LEU A 222 1.48 -20.04 3.69
C LEU A 222 1.53 -20.75 2.32
N ALA A 223 2.59 -20.56 1.54
CA ALA A 223 2.71 -21.20 0.23
C ALA A 223 2.62 -22.74 0.34
N GLY A 224 1.69 -23.34 -0.41
CA GLY A 224 1.41 -24.78 -0.36
C GLY A 224 0.58 -25.25 0.84
N ALA A 225 0.15 -24.36 1.73
CA ALA A 225 -0.68 -24.74 2.87
C ALA A 225 -2.13 -25.06 2.43
N PRO A 226 -2.79 -26.09 3.01
CA PRO A 226 -4.18 -26.44 2.67
C PRO A 226 -5.20 -25.33 2.92
N VAL A 227 -4.88 -24.37 3.80
CA VAL A 227 -5.73 -23.20 4.08
C VAL A 227 -5.89 -22.27 2.86
N LEU A 228 -5.00 -22.39 1.87
CA LEU A 228 -5.09 -21.68 0.58
C LEU A 228 -5.71 -22.53 -0.54
N GLN A 229 -6.23 -23.72 -0.23
CA GLN A 229 -6.81 -24.63 -1.22
C GLN A 229 -8.35 -24.60 -1.18
N PHE A 230 -8.94 -23.44 -1.41
CA PHE A 230 -10.38 -23.28 -1.61
C PHE A 230 -10.67 -22.30 -2.75
N PHE A 231 -11.87 -22.33 -3.29
CA PHE A 231 -12.27 -21.53 -4.45
C PHE A 231 -13.78 -21.27 -4.39
N PRO A 232 -14.28 -20.22 -5.05
CA PRO A 232 -15.71 -19.94 -5.03
C PRO A 232 -16.47 -20.97 -5.88
N CYS A 233 -17.65 -21.39 -5.43
CA CYS A 233 -18.48 -22.35 -6.16
C CYS A 233 -19.96 -21.97 -6.12
N ARG A 234 -20.76 -22.49 -7.05
CA ARG A 234 -22.22 -22.25 -7.10
C ARG A 234 -22.94 -23.38 -6.39
N PHE A 235 -23.71 -23.05 -5.36
CA PHE A 235 -24.54 -23.99 -4.61
C PHE A 235 -25.74 -23.26 -3.99
N GLU A 236 -26.78 -24.01 -3.64
CA GLU A 236 -28.02 -23.46 -3.07
C GLU A 236 -27.93 -23.37 -1.54
N SER A 237 -28.45 -22.28 -0.97
CA SER A 237 -28.39 -22.01 0.48
C SER A 237 -29.19 -23.00 1.34
N GLU A 238 -30.17 -23.70 0.77
CA GLU A 238 -31.14 -24.49 1.54
C GLU A 238 -30.63 -25.90 1.90
N SER A 239 -29.54 -26.35 1.27
CA SER A 239 -28.95 -27.67 1.54
C SER A 239 -27.69 -27.54 2.39
N LYS A 240 -27.69 -28.15 3.60
CA LYS A 240 -26.45 -28.30 4.37
C LYS A 240 -25.49 -29.19 3.57
N ALA A 241 -24.24 -28.77 3.45
CA ALA A 241 -23.21 -29.59 2.84
C ALA A 241 -23.16 -30.97 3.52
N PRO A 242 -23.21 -32.08 2.75
CA PRO A 242 -23.04 -33.42 3.30
C PRO A 242 -21.72 -33.51 4.06
N LYS A 243 -21.72 -34.17 5.24
CA LYS A 243 -20.49 -34.29 6.03
C LYS A 243 -19.43 -35.05 5.24
N GLY A 244 -18.23 -34.48 5.17
CA GLY A 244 -17.12 -35.09 4.44
C GLY A 244 -17.16 -34.84 2.93
N SER A 245 -18.09 -34.03 2.42
CA SER A 245 -18.12 -33.67 1.00
C SER A 245 -17.08 -32.63 0.62
N ASN A 246 -16.87 -32.48 -0.69
CA ASN A 246 -16.07 -31.39 -1.26
C ASN A 246 -16.53 -30.01 -0.77
N LEU A 247 -17.84 -29.74 -0.76
CA LEU A 247 -18.41 -28.48 -0.27
C LEU A 247 -18.11 -28.24 1.21
N ALA A 248 -18.29 -29.27 2.05
CA ALA A 248 -18.02 -29.15 3.48
C ALA A 248 -16.52 -28.87 3.75
N MET A 249 -15.62 -29.44 2.95
CA MET A 249 -14.18 -29.16 3.04
C MET A 249 -13.84 -27.74 2.59
N LEU A 250 -14.44 -27.24 1.51
CA LEU A 250 -14.26 -25.87 1.03
C LEU A 250 -14.73 -24.83 2.07
N GLU A 251 -15.92 -25.05 2.65
CA GLU A 251 -16.44 -24.21 3.74
C GLU A 251 -15.51 -24.20 4.97
N ALA A 252 -14.99 -25.37 5.35
CA ALA A 252 -14.06 -25.50 6.47
C ALA A 252 -12.74 -24.76 6.20
N ARG A 253 -12.15 -24.91 5.01
CA ARG A 253 -10.91 -24.20 4.62
C ARG A 253 -11.12 -22.69 4.56
N PHE A 254 -12.25 -22.22 4.02
CA PHE A 254 -12.61 -20.81 4.03
C PHE A 254 -12.73 -20.27 5.46
N HIS A 255 -13.40 -21.00 6.36
CA HIS A 255 -13.52 -20.58 7.76
C HIS A 255 -12.17 -20.54 8.48
N GLU A 256 -11.31 -21.52 8.23
CA GLU A 256 -9.95 -21.55 8.80
C GLU A 256 -9.12 -20.38 8.28
N TYR A 257 -9.25 -20.04 6.98
CA TYR A 257 -8.62 -18.86 6.39
C TYR A 257 -9.08 -17.56 7.08
N GLN A 258 -10.39 -17.39 7.30
CA GLN A 258 -10.92 -16.24 8.02
C GLN A 258 -10.31 -16.12 9.44
N GLN A 259 -10.30 -17.22 10.20
CA GLN A 259 -9.90 -17.18 11.62
C GLN A 259 -8.39 -17.13 11.82
N LYS A 260 -7.62 -17.91 11.05
CA LYS A 260 -6.17 -18.07 11.25
C LYS A 260 -5.32 -17.14 10.41
N VAL A 261 -5.83 -16.68 9.27
CA VAL A 261 -5.06 -15.82 8.36
C VAL A 261 -5.55 -14.38 8.48
N VAL A 262 -6.82 -14.12 8.15
CA VAL A 262 -7.35 -12.75 8.07
C VAL A 262 -7.44 -12.10 9.45
N LYS A 263 -8.09 -12.77 10.40
CA LYS A 263 -8.28 -12.26 11.76
C LYS A 263 -6.97 -12.16 12.56
N ALA A 264 -6.05 -13.11 12.34
CA ALA A 264 -4.73 -13.07 12.96
C ALA A 264 -3.92 -11.87 12.47
N PHE A 265 -3.88 -11.64 11.16
CA PHE A 265 -3.21 -10.47 10.58
C PHE A 265 -3.74 -9.16 11.18
N TYR A 266 -5.08 -9.03 11.26
CA TYR A 266 -5.70 -7.85 11.84
C TYR A 266 -5.29 -7.63 13.31
N LYS A 267 -5.37 -8.69 14.13
CA LYS A 267 -5.08 -8.63 15.56
C LYS A 267 -3.60 -8.33 15.86
N HIS A 268 -2.69 -8.97 15.13
CA HIS A 268 -1.26 -8.90 15.42
C HIS A 268 -0.56 -7.71 14.77
N HIS A 269 -1.08 -7.20 13.64
CA HIS A 269 -0.48 -6.09 12.91
C HIS A 269 -1.42 -4.88 12.87
N PHE A 270 -2.58 -5.01 12.21
CA PHE A 270 -3.42 -3.86 11.88
C PHE A 270 -3.89 -3.05 13.10
N ALA A 271 -4.32 -3.73 14.17
CA ALA A 271 -4.77 -3.10 15.40
C ALA A 271 -3.68 -2.31 16.14
N THR A 272 -2.41 -2.45 15.74
CA THR A 272 -1.27 -1.81 16.39
C THR A 272 -0.80 -0.53 15.69
N PHE A 273 -1.31 -0.24 14.49
CA PHE A 273 -0.88 0.90 13.70
C PHE A 273 -1.42 2.23 14.26
N ASP A 274 -0.56 3.24 14.31
CA ASP A 274 -0.96 4.60 14.72
C ASP A 274 -1.26 5.47 13.49
N ARG A 275 -0.53 5.24 12.38
CA ARG A 275 -0.66 5.99 11.13
C ARG A 275 -0.72 5.04 9.95
N GLN A 276 -1.47 5.41 8.92
CA GLN A 276 -1.52 4.65 7.68
C GLN A 276 -1.18 5.54 6.49
N ILE A 277 -0.38 5.03 5.56
CA ILE A 277 -0.32 5.53 4.19
C ILE A 277 -0.75 4.43 3.22
N VAL A 278 -1.63 4.79 2.29
CA VAL A 278 -2.10 3.95 1.19
C VAL A 278 -1.58 4.55 -0.11
N LEU A 279 -0.61 3.88 -0.72
CA LEU A 279 -0.04 4.25 -2.00
C LEU A 279 -0.95 3.76 -3.14
N VAL A 280 -1.23 4.64 -4.09
CA VAL A 280 -2.09 4.36 -5.24
C VAL A 280 -1.38 4.81 -6.51
N ASP A 281 -1.25 3.92 -7.49
CA ASP A 281 -0.83 4.28 -8.85
C ASP A 281 -2.09 4.53 -9.67
N CYS A 282 -2.38 5.80 -9.96
CA CYS A 282 -3.53 6.18 -10.77
C CYS A 282 -3.23 6.17 -12.28
N LEU A 283 -1.97 6.09 -12.69
CA LEU A 283 -1.55 6.27 -14.09
C LEU A 283 -1.62 4.96 -14.87
N GLN A 284 -1.10 3.86 -14.31
CA GLN A 284 -1.12 2.57 -14.99
C GLN A 284 -2.53 2.07 -15.29
N PRO A 285 -3.53 2.18 -14.38
CA PRO A 285 -4.90 1.81 -14.69
C PRO A 285 -5.54 2.67 -15.79
N LEU A 286 -5.18 3.96 -15.88
CA LEU A 286 -5.63 4.82 -16.98
C LEU A 286 -5.08 4.33 -18.33
N ASN A 287 -3.79 3.94 -18.38
CA ASN A 287 -3.20 3.33 -19.59
C ASN A 287 -3.86 2.00 -19.96
N ALA A 288 -4.20 1.16 -18.98
CA ALA A 288 -4.71 -0.18 -19.20
C ALA A 288 -6.15 -0.22 -19.74
N GLY A 289 -6.95 0.81 -19.45
CA GLY A 289 -8.32 0.94 -19.95
C GLY A 289 -9.36 1.18 -18.85
N ASP A 290 -10.60 1.36 -19.26
CA ASP A 290 -11.71 1.66 -18.36
C ASP A 290 -11.99 0.51 -17.37
N GLU A 291 -11.99 -0.75 -17.83
CA GLU A 291 -12.19 -1.91 -16.95
C GLU A 291 -11.17 -1.96 -15.80
N ALA A 292 -9.87 -1.81 -16.09
CA ALA A 292 -8.81 -1.83 -15.09
C ALA A 292 -8.91 -0.65 -14.10
N PHE A 293 -9.29 0.53 -14.59
CA PHE A 293 -9.50 1.71 -13.77
C PHE A 293 -10.69 1.54 -12.80
N TYR A 294 -11.83 1.04 -13.30
CA TYR A 294 -13.01 0.80 -12.47
C TYR A 294 -12.76 -0.33 -11.45
N ASP A 295 -11.99 -1.35 -11.82
CA ASP A 295 -11.57 -2.42 -10.92
C ASP A 295 -10.66 -1.92 -9.79
N MET A 296 -9.69 -1.05 -10.11
CA MET A 296 -8.88 -0.36 -9.09
C MET A 296 -9.77 0.43 -8.12
N ARG A 297 -10.75 1.18 -8.64
CA ARG A 297 -11.68 1.96 -7.80
C ARG A 297 -12.46 1.07 -6.84
N GLN A 298 -12.96 -0.08 -7.31
CA GLN A 298 -13.65 -1.06 -6.46
C GLN A 298 -12.72 -1.64 -5.40
N ALA A 299 -11.48 -1.99 -5.76
CA ALA A 299 -10.49 -2.48 -4.81
C ALA A 299 -10.18 -1.45 -3.71
N LEU A 300 -10.03 -0.17 -4.07
CA LEU A 300 -9.86 0.92 -3.11
C LEU A 300 -11.08 1.08 -2.19
N GLU A 301 -12.30 0.98 -2.73
CA GLU A 301 -13.53 1.02 -1.93
C GLU A 301 -13.57 -0.13 -0.91
N GLN A 302 -13.19 -1.34 -1.29
CA GLN A 302 -13.09 -2.49 -0.37
C GLN A 302 -12.02 -2.29 0.71
N ILE A 303 -10.83 -1.78 0.33
CA ILE A 303 -9.80 -1.39 1.32
C ILE A 303 -10.37 -0.35 2.28
N MET A 304 -11.17 0.59 1.80
CA MET A 304 -11.77 1.59 2.66
C MET A 304 -12.77 1.05 3.67
N HIS A 305 -13.51 -0.01 3.33
CA HIS A 305 -14.37 -0.71 4.28
C HIS A 305 -13.59 -1.27 5.46
N SER A 306 -12.30 -1.61 5.29
CA SER A 306 -11.47 -2.07 6.40
C SER A 306 -11.16 -0.98 7.45
N PHE A 307 -11.19 0.29 7.07
CA PHE A 307 -11.01 1.41 8.01
C PHE A 307 -12.29 1.77 8.76
N ARG A 308 -13.47 1.36 8.26
CA ARG A 308 -14.79 1.58 8.89
C ARG A 308 -15.09 0.64 10.05
N TYR A 309 -14.12 -0.19 10.43
CA TYR A 309 -14.34 -1.27 11.38
C TYR A 309 -14.46 -0.71 12.80
N GLY A 310 -15.67 -0.23 13.13
CA GLY A 310 -16.00 0.42 14.40
C GLY A 310 -17.50 0.59 14.70
N ARG A 311 -18.40 0.50 13.69
CA ARG A 311 -19.83 0.82 13.86
C ARG A 311 -20.81 -0.35 14.11
N SER A 312 -20.57 -1.57 13.64
CA SER A 312 -21.61 -2.62 13.71
C SER A 312 -21.16 -4.08 13.74
N SER A 313 -19.86 -4.38 13.77
CA SER A 313 -19.36 -5.76 13.82
C SER A 313 -19.13 -6.22 15.26
N PHE A 314 -19.40 -7.50 15.55
CA PHE A 314 -19.11 -8.22 16.80
C PHE A 314 -17.65 -8.00 17.30
N LEU A 315 -16.77 -7.51 16.43
CA LEU A 315 -15.35 -7.21 16.66
C LEU A 315 -15.05 -5.94 17.48
N ARG A 316 -16.02 -5.02 17.71
CA ARG A 316 -15.82 -3.87 18.62
C ARG A 316 -15.56 -4.31 20.08
N ARG A 317 -16.00 -5.51 20.47
CA ARG A 317 -15.87 -5.99 21.86
C ARG A 317 -14.43 -6.41 22.23
N LEU A 318 -13.53 -6.51 21.25
CA LEU A 318 -12.16 -6.97 21.47
C LEU A 318 -11.08 -5.95 21.10
N PHE A 319 -11.33 -4.96 20.24
CA PHE A 319 -10.27 -4.08 19.72
C PHE A 319 -10.75 -2.63 19.45
N SER A 320 -9.94 -1.64 19.85
CA SER A 320 -10.12 -0.22 19.50
C SER A 320 -9.12 0.16 18.41
N PRO A 321 -9.55 0.66 17.23
CA PRO A 321 -8.65 1.18 16.22
C PRO A 321 -7.76 2.28 16.81
N LYS A 322 -6.45 2.21 16.55
CA LYS A 322 -5.45 3.23 16.98
C LYS A 322 -5.12 4.25 15.90
N ILE A 323 -5.48 3.96 14.64
CA ILE A 323 -5.16 4.82 13.50
C ILE A 323 -5.96 6.12 13.62
N ASP A 324 -5.27 7.24 13.81
CA ASP A 324 -5.85 8.58 13.90
C ASP A 324 -5.62 9.41 12.62
N LYS A 325 -4.68 8.99 11.75
CA LYS A 325 -4.40 9.60 10.45
C LYS A 325 -4.20 8.58 9.33
N VAL A 326 -4.86 8.83 8.19
CA VAL A 326 -4.70 8.05 6.96
C VAL A 326 -4.35 8.97 5.79
N LEU A 327 -3.22 8.68 5.13
CA LEU A 327 -2.77 9.38 3.94
C LEU A 327 -2.98 8.53 2.68
N PHE A 328 -3.77 9.03 1.73
CA PHE A 328 -3.83 8.48 0.37
C PHE A 328 -2.85 9.22 -0.52
N ALA A 329 -1.89 8.49 -1.08
CA ALA A 329 -0.84 9.08 -1.89
C ALA A 329 -0.90 8.59 -3.33
N ALA A 330 -1.24 9.47 -4.27
CA ALA A 330 -1.09 9.22 -5.70
C ALA A 330 0.41 9.21 -6.03
N THR A 331 0.96 8.03 -6.28
CA THR A 331 2.39 7.82 -6.50
C THR A 331 2.80 8.12 -7.95
N LYS A 332 4.12 8.13 -8.21
CA LYS A 332 4.71 8.36 -9.54
C LYS A 332 4.27 9.70 -10.13
N ALA A 333 4.10 10.72 -9.28
CA ALA A 333 3.67 12.04 -9.71
C ALA A 333 4.65 12.68 -10.72
N ASP A 334 5.92 12.26 -10.71
CA ASP A 334 6.94 12.64 -11.68
C ASP A 334 6.70 12.05 -13.09
N HIS A 335 5.81 11.08 -13.26
CA HIS A 335 5.42 10.60 -14.58
C HIS A 335 4.36 11.49 -15.25
N VAL A 336 3.98 12.61 -14.62
CA VAL A 336 3.19 13.67 -15.23
C VAL A 336 3.83 15.04 -14.97
N THR A 337 3.45 16.04 -15.76
CA THR A 337 3.99 17.39 -15.59
C THR A 337 3.39 18.08 -14.35
N PRO A 338 4.08 19.07 -13.75
CA PRO A 338 3.65 19.66 -12.49
C PRO A 338 2.23 20.24 -12.47
N ASP A 339 1.75 20.74 -13.61
CA ASP A 339 0.39 21.25 -13.82
C ASP A 339 -0.69 20.16 -13.72
N GLN A 340 -0.33 18.88 -13.90
CA GLN A 340 -1.23 17.74 -13.78
C GLN A 340 -1.30 17.16 -12.36
N HIS A 341 -0.38 17.54 -11.45
CA HIS A 341 -0.39 17.06 -10.06
C HIS A 341 -1.72 17.31 -9.31
N PRO A 342 -2.40 18.47 -9.46
CA PRO A 342 -3.71 18.68 -8.84
C PRO A 342 -4.79 17.77 -9.41
N HIS A 343 -4.70 17.39 -10.68
CA HIS A 343 -5.65 16.46 -11.32
C HIS A 343 -5.52 15.06 -10.73
N LEU A 344 -4.28 14.57 -10.51
CA LEU A 344 -4.05 13.31 -9.79
C LEU A 344 -4.68 13.29 -8.40
N VAL A 345 -4.51 14.38 -7.65
CA VAL A 345 -5.10 14.51 -6.31
C VAL A 345 -6.63 14.52 -6.39
N SER A 346 -7.21 15.30 -7.31
CA SER A 346 -8.66 15.40 -7.52
C SER A 346 -9.27 14.05 -7.92
N LEU A 347 -8.60 13.31 -8.81
CA LEU A 347 -9.02 12.00 -9.26
C LEU A 347 -9.02 11.00 -8.11
N LEU A 348 -7.93 10.93 -7.35
CA LEU A 348 -7.81 10.05 -6.18
C LEU A 348 -8.87 10.40 -5.12
N GLN A 349 -9.06 11.70 -4.83
CA GLN A 349 -10.08 12.17 -3.89
C GLN A 349 -11.48 11.70 -4.28
N GLN A 350 -11.84 11.72 -5.56
CA GLN A 350 -13.13 11.24 -6.04
C GLN A 350 -13.28 9.72 -5.91
N MET A 351 -12.21 8.94 -6.10
CA MET A 351 -12.23 7.49 -5.90
C MET A 351 -12.50 7.12 -4.44
N VAL A 352 -11.91 7.86 -3.49
CA VAL A 352 -12.03 7.56 -2.05
C VAL A 352 -13.17 8.32 -1.37
N HIS A 353 -13.87 9.22 -2.07
CA HIS A 353 -14.91 10.08 -1.51
C HIS A 353 -16.01 9.34 -0.76
N PRO A 354 -16.59 8.23 -1.28
CA PRO A 354 -17.66 7.51 -0.58
C PRO A 354 -17.25 7.03 0.82
N ALA A 355 -15.97 6.73 1.00
CA ALA A 355 -15.44 6.27 2.27
C ALA A 355 -15.00 7.38 3.22
N TRP A 356 -14.63 8.54 2.67
CA TRP A 356 -14.12 9.68 3.44
C TRP A 356 -15.10 10.13 4.52
N GLN A 357 -16.40 10.23 4.18
CA GLN A 357 -17.43 10.71 5.10
C GLN A 357 -17.56 9.82 6.35
N THR A 358 -17.34 8.51 6.21
CA THR A 358 -17.45 7.58 7.33
C THR A 358 -16.22 7.60 8.22
N ALA A 359 -15.03 7.60 7.63
CA ALA A 359 -13.79 7.68 8.41
C ALA A 359 -13.68 9.02 9.17
N ALA A 360 -14.10 10.13 8.55
CA ALA A 360 -14.14 11.43 9.22
C ALA A 360 -15.05 11.42 10.47
N TYR A 361 -16.17 10.69 10.44
CA TYR A 361 -17.03 10.53 11.62
C TYR A 361 -16.34 9.77 12.75
N GLU A 362 -15.42 8.86 12.44
CA GLU A 362 -14.66 8.09 13.41
C GLU A 362 -13.44 8.85 13.97
N ASN A 363 -13.36 10.17 13.71
CA ASN A 363 -12.25 11.04 14.07
C ASN A 363 -10.91 10.62 13.44
N ILE A 364 -10.95 9.92 12.31
CA ILE A 364 -9.77 9.62 11.50
C ILE A 364 -9.55 10.81 10.56
N GLU A 365 -8.45 11.53 10.76
CA GLU A 365 -8.04 12.58 9.83
C GLU A 365 -7.56 11.92 8.54
N MET A 366 -8.06 12.39 7.40
CA MET A 366 -7.69 11.87 6.08
C MET A 366 -7.10 12.98 5.22
N SER A 367 -6.14 12.62 4.38
CA SER A 367 -5.57 13.53 3.38
C SER A 367 -5.27 12.80 2.08
N CYS A 368 -5.32 13.53 0.96
CA CYS A 368 -4.86 13.07 -0.33
C CYS A 368 -3.73 13.99 -0.82
N MET A 369 -2.67 13.41 -1.36
CA MET A 369 -1.64 14.16 -2.07
C MET A 369 -1.01 13.33 -3.18
N SER A 370 -0.36 13.99 -4.13
CA SER A 370 0.46 13.33 -5.13
C SER A 370 1.93 13.39 -4.72
N ILE A 371 2.64 12.27 -4.83
CA ILE A 371 4.05 12.14 -4.44
C ILE A 371 4.85 11.43 -5.53
N ALA A 372 6.14 11.72 -5.57
CA ALA A 372 7.13 10.88 -6.24
C ALA A 372 8.20 10.55 -5.20
N SER A 373 8.28 9.30 -4.78
CA SER A 373 9.19 8.89 -3.71
C SER A 373 10.64 8.96 -4.17
N ILE A 374 10.92 8.46 -5.38
CA ILE A 374 12.21 8.52 -6.05
C ILE A 374 11.92 9.10 -7.43
N GLN A 375 12.59 10.18 -7.77
CA GLN A 375 12.37 10.86 -9.05
C GLN A 375 13.02 10.08 -10.21
N ALA A 376 12.27 9.86 -11.28
CA ALA A 376 12.67 9.19 -12.50
C ALA A 376 12.74 10.15 -13.70
N THR A 377 12.10 11.32 -13.60
CA THR A 377 12.01 12.31 -14.69
C THR A 377 12.32 13.73 -14.23
N THR A 378 12.64 14.59 -15.19
CA THR A 378 12.70 16.04 -15.01
C THR A 378 11.64 16.72 -15.87
N SER A 379 10.93 17.70 -15.30
CA SER A 379 9.95 18.50 -16.03
C SER A 379 10.59 19.66 -16.77
N GLY A 380 10.11 19.95 -17.98
CA GLY A 380 10.52 21.10 -18.78
C GLY A 380 9.42 21.53 -19.74
N PHE A 381 9.80 22.28 -20.77
CA PHE A 381 8.90 22.72 -21.82
C PHE A 381 9.52 22.46 -23.20
N ILE A 382 8.68 22.09 -24.16
CA ILE A 382 9.06 21.98 -25.58
C ILE A 382 8.31 23.06 -26.34
N THR A 383 9.03 23.75 -27.23
CA THR A 383 8.43 24.71 -28.16
C THR A 383 8.09 23.99 -29.46
N SER A 384 6.83 24.05 -29.88
CA SER A 384 6.36 23.53 -31.16
C SER A 384 5.55 24.61 -31.86
N GLY A 385 6.18 25.30 -32.82
CA GLY A 385 5.64 26.55 -33.41
C GLY A 385 5.51 27.64 -32.33
N ASP A 386 4.35 28.29 -32.27
CA ASP A 386 4.06 29.34 -31.27
C ASP A 386 3.56 28.78 -29.92
N LYS A 387 3.48 27.45 -29.77
CA LYS A 387 2.98 26.82 -28.54
C LYS A 387 4.12 26.29 -27.69
N THR A 388 4.06 26.60 -26.41
CA THR A 388 4.92 26.00 -25.37
C THR A 388 4.12 24.90 -24.68
N ILE A 389 4.63 23.66 -24.72
CA ILE A 389 3.96 22.48 -24.18
C ILE A 389 4.82 21.94 -23.04
N SER A 390 4.20 21.67 -21.88
CA SER A 390 4.88 21.01 -20.76
C SER A 390 5.34 19.62 -21.18
N ALA A 391 6.56 19.23 -20.81
CA ALA A 391 7.10 17.92 -21.15
C ALA A 391 7.89 17.32 -19.99
N LEU A 392 8.12 16.03 -20.08
CA LEU A 392 8.98 15.26 -19.21
C LEU A 392 10.17 14.74 -19.99
N GLN A 393 11.32 14.66 -19.33
CA GLN A 393 12.50 13.98 -19.84
C GLN A 393 12.93 12.91 -18.83
N GLY A 394 13.26 11.73 -19.32
CA GLY A 394 13.75 10.63 -18.49
C GLY A 394 14.45 9.55 -19.32
N THR A 395 14.77 8.43 -18.69
CA THR A 395 15.34 7.25 -19.36
C THR A 395 14.33 6.11 -19.29
N THR A 396 13.94 5.56 -20.43
CA THR A 396 12.98 4.44 -20.49
C THR A 396 13.53 3.20 -19.80
N LEU A 397 12.66 2.22 -19.50
CA LEU A 397 13.09 0.94 -18.94
C LEU A 397 14.12 0.20 -19.80
N ASN A 398 14.14 0.46 -21.12
CA ASN A 398 15.12 -0.11 -22.06
C ASN A 398 16.47 0.63 -22.05
N GLY A 399 16.57 1.77 -21.37
CA GLY A 399 17.80 2.56 -21.27
C GLY A 399 17.90 3.71 -22.25
N GLU A 400 16.85 4.03 -22.99
CA GLU A 400 16.84 5.09 -23.99
C GLU A 400 16.41 6.43 -23.37
N PRO A 401 17.13 7.55 -23.62
CA PRO A 401 16.65 8.88 -23.27
C PRO A 401 15.37 9.20 -24.05
N MET A 402 14.36 9.72 -23.36
CA MET A 402 13.08 10.08 -23.96
C MET A 402 12.60 11.42 -23.40
N THR A 403 12.12 12.27 -24.29
CA THR A 403 11.39 13.49 -23.94
C THR A 403 9.99 13.39 -24.52
N MET A 404 8.96 13.56 -23.70
CA MET A 404 7.57 13.37 -24.12
C MET A 404 6.58 14.29 -23.39
N PHE A 405 5.42 14.50 -24.00
CA PHE A 405 4.23 14.98 -23.32
C PHE A 405 3.40 13.77 -22.87
N PRO A 406 3.19 13.56 -21.55
CA PRO A 406 2.55 12.34 -21.03
C PRO A 406 1.01 12.32 -21.21
N GLY A 407 0.42 13.36 -21.79
CA GLY A 407 -1.03 13.55 -21.86
C GLY A 407 -1.61 14.27 -20.64
N GLU A 408 -2.93 14.48 -20.65
CA GLU A 408 -3.65 15.11 -19.54
C GLU A 408 -4.24 14.06 -18.59
N VAL A 409 -4.10 14.31 -17.29
CA VAL A 409 -4.75 13.48 -16.27
C VAL A 409 -6.21 13.94 -16.12
N PRO A 410 -7.20 13.02 -16.12
CA PRO A 410 -8.61 13.39 -15.96
C PRO A 410 -8.85 14.10 -14.63
N LYS A 411 -9.46 15.29 -14.66
CA LYS A 411 -9.80 16.04 -13.44
C LYS A 411 -10.92 15.40 -12.63
N LYS A 412 -11.75 14.60 -13.30
CA LYS A 412 -12.92 13.89 -12.77
C LYS A 412 -12.85 12.44 -13.16
N LEU A 413 -13.63 11.60 -12.48
CA LEU A 413 -13.80 10.20 -12.86
C LEU A 413 -14.21 10.12 -14.35
N PRO A 414 -13.35 9.54 -15.22
CA PRO A 414 -13.65 9.43 -16.64
C PRO A 414 -14.77 8.42 -16.89
N ASN A 415 -15.62 8.69 -17.89
CA ASN A 415 -16.54 7.69 -18.43
C ASN A 415 -15.85 6.88 -19.54
N ALA A 416 -16.45 5.77 -19.99
CA ALA A 416 -15.85 4.92 -21.03
C ALA A 416 -15.52 5.68 -22.33
N ALA A 417 -16.32 6.69 -22.69
CA ALA A 417 -16.06 7.55 -23.86
C ALA A 417 -14.77 8.38 -23.74
N TYR A 418 -14.24 8.59 -22.55
CA TYR A 418 -12.98 9.30 -22.35
C TYR A 418 -11.79 8.57 -22.99
N TRP A 419 -11.72 7.24 -22.82
CA TRP A 419 -10.64 6.41 -23.38
C TRP A 419 -10.69 6.32 -24.91
N GLN A 420 -11.85 6.50 -25.52
CA GLN A 420 -11.98 6.54 -26.99
C GLN A 420 -11.44 7.84 -27.59
N ASN A 421 -11.47 8.93 -26.81
CA ASN A 421 -11.14 10.27 -27.27
C ASN A 421 -9.79 10.79 -26.74
N SER A 422 -9.17 10.08 -25.80
CA SER A 422 -7.94 10.50 -25.12
C SER A 422 -6.91 9.38 -25.19
N GLY A 423 -5.75 9.66 -25.79
CA GLY A 423 -4.60 8.76 -25.73
C GLY A 423 -3.87 8.97 -24.41
N PHE A 424 -3.90 7.96 -23.53
CA PHE A 424 -3.01 7.92 -22.38
C PHE A 424 -1.70 7.25 -22.78
N ASP A 425 -0.57 7.90 -22.50
CA ASP A 425 0.75 7.31 -22.66
C ASP A 425 1.61 7.67 -21.44
N PHE A 426 1.22 7.14 -20.28
CA PHE A 426 2.02 7.26 -19.07
C PHE A 426 3.17 6.24 -19.11
N THR A 427 4.25 6.60 -19.82
CA THR A 427 5.46 5.78 -19.95
C THR A 427 6.15 5.55 -18.60
N SER A 428 6.77 4.37 -18.45
CA SER A 428 7.58 4.03 -17.27
C SER A 428 9.06 4.36 -17.49
N PHE A 429 9.67 4.99 -16.49
CA PHE A 429 11.07 5.42 -16.51
C PHE A 429 11.91 4.68 -15.47
N ARG A 430 13.23 4.59 -15.69
CA ARG A 430 14.20 4.15 -14.69
C ARG A 430 14.41 5.25 -13.63
N PRO A 431 14.82 4.91 -12.40
CA PRO A 431 15.24 5.92 -11.44
C PRO A 431 16.34 6.81 -12.02
N MET A 432 16.33 8.10 -11.68
CA MET A 432 17.44 8.98 -12.05
C MET A 432 18.71 8.51 -11.33
N PRO A 433 19.88 8.50 -12.02
CA PRO A 433 21.15 8.32 -11.35
C PRO A 433 21.32 9.34 -10.23
N SER A 434 21.79 8.88 -9.07
CA SER A 434 22.10 9.71 -7.91
C SER A 434 23.42 9.29 -7.28
N ALA A 435 24.16 10.27 -6.76
CA ALA A 435 25.36 10.00 -5.98
C ALA A 435 24.98 9.32 -4.66
N SER A 436 25.84 8.43 -4.15
CA SER A 436 25.55 7.65 -2.95
C SER A 436 25.53 8.46 -1.66
N ASP A 437 26.16 9.63 -1.65
CA ASP A 437 26.26 10.58 -0.53
C ASP A 437 25.20 11.68 -0.59
N GLU A 438 24.43 11.75 -1.67
CA GLU A 438 23.28 12.65 -1.79
C GLU A 438 21.97 11.92 -1.47
N PRO A 439 21.02 12.55 -0.77
CA PRO A 439 19.70 12.00 -0.64
C PRO A 439 18.97 11.99 -1.99
N MET A 440 18.08 11.01 -2.16
CA MET A 440 17.32 10.85 -3.38
C MET A 440 16.46 12.09 -3.67
N LYS A 441 16.25 12.39 -4.96
CA LYS A 441 15.30 13.42 -5.35
C LYS A 441 13.87 12.89 -5.20
N HIS A 442 12.97 13.76 -4.73
CA HIS A 442 11.57 13.41 -4.48
C HIS A 442 10.62 14.56 -4.82
N ILE A 443 9.33 14.26 -4.92
CA ILE A 443 8.26 15.25 -4.99
C ILE A 443 7.34 15.06 -3.77
N ARG A 444 7.29 16.07 -2.89
CA ARG A 444 6.36 16.16 -1.74
C ARG A 444 6.42 15.02 -0.71
N LEU A 445 7.51 14.23 -0.67
CA LEU A 445 7.73 13.22 0.37
C LEU A 445 7.86 13.87 1.77
N ASP A 446 8.47 15.04 1.83
CA ASP A 446 8.54 15.91 3.01
C ASP A 446 7.15 16.35 3.53
N LYS A 447 6.22 16.67 2.63
CA LYS A 447 4.82 16.96 2.99
C LYS A 447 4.11 15.72 3.55
N ALA A 448 4.36 14.54 2.98
CA ALA A 448 3.83 13.27 3.50
C ALA A 448 4.40 12.98 4.91
N LEU A 449 5.70 13.19 5.10
CA LEU A 449 6.36 13.08 6.41
C LEU A 449 5.77 14.04 7.44
N ASP A 450 5.53 15.31 7.08
CA ASP A 450 4.92 16.28 8.00
C ASP A 450 3.51 15.86 8.42
N TYR A 451 2.71 15.35 7.48
CA TYR A 451 1.37 14.85 7.78
C TYR A 451 1.40 13.66 8.77
N LEU A 452 2.29 12.69 8.52
CA LEU A 452 2.38 11.45 9.30
C LEU A 452 3.07 11.64 10.67
N LEU A 453 4.09 12.50 10.74
CA LEU A 453 4.98 12.62 11.90
C LEU A 453 5.04 14.02 12.53
N GLY A 454 4.65 15.07 11.81
CA GLY A 454 4.90 16.46 12.19
C GLY A 454 4.32 16.86 13.53
N ASP A 455 3.15 16.34 13.91
CA ASP A 455 2.53 16.59 15.22
C ASP A 455 3.22 15.87 16.38
N LYS A 456 3.94 14.78 16.11
CA LYS A 456 4.74 14.03 17.10
C LYS A 456 6.13 14.62 17.27
N LEU A 457 6.62 15.36 16.25
CA LEU A 457 7.86 16.13 16.27
C LEU A 457 7.66 17.58 16.78
N LYS A 458 6.61 17.83 17.57
CA LYS A 458 6.30 19.16 18.14
C LYS A 458 7.15 19.51 19.35
#